data_AF-A0A7Y2C4G0-F1
#
_entry.id   AF-A0A7Y2C4G0-F1
#
_cell.length_a   1.000
_cell.length_b   1.000
_cell.length_c   1.000
_cell.angle_alpha   90.00
_cell.angle_beta   90.00
_cell.angle_gamma   90.00
#
_symmetry.space_group_name_H-M   'P 1'
#
loop_
_entity.id
_entity.type
_entity.pdbx_description
1 polymer ?
#
loop_
_entity_poly.entity_id
_entity_poly.type
_entity_poly.pdbx_seq_one_letter_code
_entity_poly.pdbx_strand_id
1 'polypeptide(L)'
;ALMPPLCVTGFGLANLIKDGLITESFGTVTSLNNLEITLNSFYLFFLNASLVAAATYVVVRMVNFPYRGFTNESERRKTNLFVLAFSVLIVIPSVFILVGVFQETNEKNEVKVALEQSFGQEINYVDDWKIIDSDTTKSVLVKVYGPSISKSLDYYKGEISSRIPDFDVEILTTSDVDLDRVESGLSEVTRLDSLVQKIISKEQAKESQLVEALRSQLSSLSRDTSLEATVSKEVLAVYGDYLKSCFYVHPVALDSTGLLIIEWQKPFSQAVKNRVELMVKAKAGVSNLVVARQ
;
A
#
# COMPACT_ATOMS: atom_id res chain seq x y z
N ALA A 1 13.06 25.44 30.61
CA ALA A 1 12.55 25.46 29.22
C ALA A 1 11.39 24.47 29.06
N LEU A 2 10.21 24.77 29.61
CA LEU A 2 9.04 23.87 29.63
C LEU A 2 8.01 24.12 28.50
N MET A 3 8.12 25.26 27.81
CA MET A 3 7.17 25.65 26.75
C MET A 3 7.37 24.99 25.37
N PRO A 4 8.57 24.60 24.91
CA PRO A 4 8.73 24.10 23.54
C PRO A 4 7.82 22.90 23.20
N PRO A 5 7.68 21.86 24.03
CA PRO A 5 6.89 20.68 23.67
C PRO A 5 5.38 20.97 23.57
N LEU A 6 4.86 21.89 24.38
CA LEU A 6 3.44 22.28 24.35
C LEU A 6 3.12 23.08 23.10
N CYS A 7 4.04 23.95 22.65
CA CYS A 7 3.90 24.66 21.38
C CYS A 7 3.92 23.69 20.18
N VAL A 8 4.78 22.67 20.18
CA VAL A 8 4.83 21.65 19.13
C VAL A 8 3.56 20.78 19.15
N THR A 9 3.06 20.45 20.34
CA THR A 9 1.77 19.76 20.49
C THR A 9 0.62 20.58 19.89
N GLY A 10 0.58 21.89 20.19
CA GLY A 10 -0.43 22.80 19.63
C GLY A 10 -0.33 22.93 18.11
N PHE A 11 0.89 22.97 17.56
CA PHE A 11 1.12 22.98 16.12
C PHE A 11 0.66 21.67 15.45
N GLY A 12 1.00 20.52 16.02
CA GLY A 12 0.56 19.22 15.51
C GLY A 12 -0.96 19.08 15.54
N LEU A 13 -1.61 19.53 16.63
CA LEU A 13 -3.06 19.48 16.76
C LEU A 13 -3.76 20.44 15.77
N ALA A 14 -3.21 21.64 15.56
CA ALA A 14 -3.76 22.59 14.58
C ALA A 14 -3.67 22.03 13.15
N ASN A 15 -2.56 21.39 12.80
CA ASN A 15 -2.40 20.74 11.49
C ASN A 15 -3.30 19.50 11.36
N LEU A 16 -3.47 18.72 12.44
CA LEU A 16 -4.39 17.59 12.45
C LEU A 16 -5.85 18.04 12.24
N ILE A 17 -6.26 19.13 12.90
CA ILE A 17 -7.60 19.71 12.72
C ILE A 17 -7.78 20.24 11.30
N LYS A 18 -6.75 20.89 10.73
CA LYS A 18 -6.75 21.43 9.36
C LYS A 18 -6.79 20.35 8.28
N ASP A 19 -5.99 19.31 8.43
CA ASP A 19 -5.86 18.21 7.45
C ASP A 19 -6.96 17.15 7.60
N GLY A 20 -7.73 17.22 8.70
CA GLY A 20 -9.03 16.59 8.82
C GLY A 20 -9.13 15.59 9.97
N LEU A 21 -9.46 16.09 11.17
CA LEU A 21 -10.23 15.34 12.18
C LEU A 21 -11.75 15.47 11.93
N ILE A 22 -12.17 16.47 11.14
CA ILE A 22 -13.56 16.91 10.92
C ILE A 22 -13.97 16.77 9.43
N THR A 23 -13.03 16.41 8.56
CA THR A 23 -13.23 16.21 7.11
C THR A 23 -13.02 14.74 6.75
N GLU A 24 -13.60 14.27 5.64
CA GLU A 24 -13.55 12.87 5.16
C GLU A 24 -12.12 12.34 4.84
N SER A 25 -11.06 13.11 5.14
CA SER A 25 -9.63 12.76 4.92
C SER A 25 -8.91 12.25 6.18
N PHE A 26 -9.65 11.92 7.26
CA PHE A 26 -9.08 11.25 8.43
C PHE A 26 -8.51 9.87 8.05
N GLY A 27 -7.22 9.65 8.29
CA GLY A 27 -6.52 8.40 7.91
C GLY A 27 -5.57 8.53 6.72
N THR A 28 -5.38 9.73 6.17
CA THR A 28 -4.27 10.00 5.23
C THR A 28 -2.92 9.97 5.95
N VAL A 29 -1.84 9.65 5.24
CA VAL A 29 -0.46 9.57 5.79
C VAL A 29 -0.08 10.85 6.53
N THR A 30 -0.46 12.01 6.00
CA THR A 30 -0.21 13.32 6.63
C THR A 30 -0.91 13.47 7.98
N SER A 31 -2.17 13.03 8.09
CA SER A 31 -2.92 13.09 9.35
C SER A 31 -2.33 12.18 10.43
N LEU A 32 -1.82 11.00 10.06
CA LEU A 32 -1.17 10.07 10.99
C LEU A 32 0.15 10.64 11.52
N ASN A 33 0.96 11.25 10.65
CA ASN A 33 2.21 11.89 11.05
C ASN A 33 1.95 13.08 12.01
N ASN A 34 0.94 13.91 11.71
CA ASN A 34 0.57 15.04 12.59
C ASN A 34 0.04 14.54 13.95
N LEU A 35 -0.69 13.43 13.99
CA LEU A 35 -1.16 12.80 15.22
C LEU A 35 0.01 12.27 16.06
N GLU A 36 0.97 11.60 15.42
CA GLU A 36 2.18 11.09 16.07
C GLU A 36 3.00 12.24 16.67
N ILE A 37 3.24 13.32 15.92
CA ILE A 37 3.94 14.52 16.42
C ILE A 37 3.22 15.11 17.64
N THR A 38 1.89 15.18 17.59
CA THR A 38 1.06 15.69 18.69
C THR A 38 1.19 14.82 19.93
N LEU A 39 1.06 13.50 19.78
CA LEU A 39 1.12 12.55 20.90
C LEU A 39 2.52 12.49 21.52
N ASN A 40 3.57 12.42 20.69
CA ASN A 40 4.96 12.37 21.18
C ASN A 40 5.33 13.66 21.92
N SER A 41 4.96 14.82 21.38
CA SER A 41 5.23 16.12 22.01
C SER A 41 4.42 16.31 23.30
N PHE A 42 3.16 15.86 23.32
CA PHE A 42 2.30 15.89 24.50
C PHE A 42 2.85 14.97 25.59
N TYR A 43 3.30 13.77 25.22
CA TYR A 43 3.93 12.83 26.13
C TYR A 43 5.19 13.42 26.75
N LEU A 44 6.06 14.05 25.94
CA LEU A 44 7.28 14.69 26.44
C LEU A 44 6.97 15.87 27.39
N PHE A 45 5.92 16.65 27.11
CA PHE A 45 5.42 17.67 28.05
C PHE A 45 4.95 17.04 29.36
N PHE A 46 4.12 16.00 29.28
CA PHE A 46 3.55 15.31 30.44
C PHE A 46 4.62 14.67 31.33
N LEU A 47 5.63 14.06 30.72
CA LEU A 47 6.79 13.50 31.42
C LEU A 47 7.54 14.61 32.17
N ASN A 48 7.86 15.72 31.51
CA ASN A 48 8.56 16.84 32.15
C ASN A 48 7.74 17.47 33.30
N ALA A 49 6.44 17.65 33.11
CA ALA A 49 5.56 18.18 34.14
C ALA A 49 5.44 17.24 35.35
N SER A 50 5.36 15.92 35.11
CA SER A 50 5.27 14.93 36.17
C SER A 50 6.55 14.78 36.97
N LEU A 51 7.73 14.89 36.34
CA LEU A 51 9.02 14.93 37.04
C LEU A 51 9.14 16.13 37.98
N VAL A 52 8.71 17.31 37.53
CA VAL A 52 8.70 18.52 38.38
C VAL A 52 7.70 18.36 39.53
N ALA A 53 6.51 17.83 39.26
CA ALA A 53 5.51 17.54 40.30
C ALA A 53 6.04 16.50 41.32
N ALA A 54 6.73 15.46 40.86
CA ALA A 54 7.34 14.45 41.72
C ALA A 54 8.49 15.03 42.55
N ALA A 55 9.38 15.81 41.94
CA ALA A 55 10.49 16.48 42.63
C ALA A 55 9.98 17.44 43.71
N THR A 56 8.99 18.27 43.39
CA THR A 56 8.37 19.19 44.36
C THR A 56 7.63 18.43 45.46
N TYR A 57 6.96 17.32 45.15
CA TYR A 57 6.36 16.44 46.14
C TYR A 57 7.40 15.87 47.12
N VAL A 58 8.52 15.34 46.61
CA VAL A 58 9.62 14.82 47.42
C VAL A 58 10.21 15.93 48.29
N VAL A 59 10.46 17.12 47.73
CA VAL A 59 11.00 18.28 48.48
C VAL A 59 10.04 18.70 49.60
N VAL A 60 8.75 18.89 49.31
CA VAL A 60 7.75 19.26 50.32
C VAL A 60 7.66 18.19 51.42
N ARG A 61 7.74 16.91 51.04
CA ARG A 61 7.75 15.79 51.99
C ARG A 61 9.00 15.77 52.86
N MET A 62 10.17 16.09 52.29
CA MET A 62 11.45 16.12 52.99
C MET A 62 11.56 17.31 53.95
N VAL A 63 10.88 18.42 53.65
CA VAL A 63 10.81 19.62 54.51
C VAL A 63 9.90 19.43 55.74
N ASN A 64 9.31 18.25 55.95
CA ASN A 64 8.49 17.91 57.12
C ASN A 64 7.43 18.99 57.47
N PHE A 65 6.77 19.54 56.44
CA PHE A 65 5.69 20.51 56.66
C PHE A 65 4.62 19.89 57.58
N PRO A 66 4.23 20.57 58.68
CA PRO A 66 3.23 20.03 59.59
C PRO A 66 1.93 19.81 58.84
N TYR A 67 1.43 18.57 58.86
CA TYR A 67 0.14 18.22 58.27
C TYR A 67 -0.93 19.14 58.86
N ARG A 68 -1.70 19.84 58.03
CA ARG A 68 -2.98 20.37 58.49
C ARG A 68 -3.77 19.20 59.05
N GLY A 69 -4.14 19.28 60.32
CA GLY A 69 -4.91 18.26 61.00
C GLY A 69 -6.22 18.04 60.25
N PHE A 70 -6.29 16.96 59.48
CA PHE A 70 -7.54 16.52 58.88
C PHE A 70 -8.41 16.01 60.02
N THR A 71 -9.56 16.64 60.23
CA THR A 71 -10.57 16.27 61.22
C THR A 71 -11.18 14.88 60.97
N ASN A 72 -10.96 14.29 59.78
CA ASN A 72 -11.42 12.95 59.41
C ASN A 72 -10.28 12.09 58.84
N GLU A 73 -9.93 11.02 59.55
CA GLU A 73 -8.86 10.08 59.19
C GLU A 73 -9.20 9.21 57.95
N SER A 74 -10.50 9.04 57.68
CA SER A 74 -11.03 8.30 56.53
C SER A 74 -10.84 9.04 55.20
N GLU A 75 -11.04 10.36 55.18
CA GLU A 75 -10.81 11.20 53.99
C GLU A 75 -9.32 11.31 53.68
N ARG A 76 -8.48 11.42 54.71
CA ARG A 76 -7.02 11.45 54.56
C ARG A 76 -6.48 10.21 53.84
N ARG A 77 -6.97 9.01 54.18
CA ARG A 77 -6.55 7.77 53.53
C ARG A 77 -6.99 7.71 52.07
N LYS A 78 -8.20 8.16 51.75
CA LYS A 78 -8.70 8.23 50.37
C LYS A 78 -7.85 9.18 49.51
N THR A 79 -7.62 10.41 49.97
CA THR A 79 -6.81 11.39 49.23
C THR A 79 -5.38 10.89 49.05
N ASN A 80 -4.77 10.30 50.08
CA ASN A 80 -3.41 9.78 49.97
C ASN A 80 -3.32 8.58 49.01
N LEU A 81 -4.34 7.72 48.98
CA LEU A 81 -4.44 6.62 48.01
C LEU A 81 -4.62 7.14 46.57
N PHE A 82 -5.43 8.17 46.36
CA PHE A 82 -5.59 8.82 45.05
C PHE A 82 -4.28 9.45 44.55
N VAL A 83 -3.58 10.18 45.42
CA VAL A 83 -2.27 10.78 45.07
C VAL A 83 -1.24 9.69 44.77
N LEU A 84 -1.19 8.61 45.56
CA LEU A 84 -0.30 7.48 45.33
C LEU A 84 -0.64 6.77 44.00
N ALA A 85 -1.91 6.46 43.77
CA ALA A 85 -2.38 5.78 42.57
C ALA A 85 -2.09 6.60 41.31
N PHE A 86 -2.36 7.91 41.35
CA PHE A 86 -2.07 8.81 40.24
C PHE A 86 -0.56 8.94 39.99
N SER A 87 0.24 9.01 41.05
CA SER A 87 1.71 9.04 40.94
C SER A 87 2.26 7.75 40.31
N VAL A 88 1.78 6.58 40.76
CA VAL A 88 2.18 5.28 40.20
C VAL A 88 1.76 5.16 38.74
N LEU A 89 0.54 5.60 38.39
CA LEU A 89 0.03 5.58 37.03
C LEU A 89 0.88 6.39 36.04
N ILE A 90 1.57 7.44 36.50
CA ILE A 90 2.47 8.24 35.68
C ILE A 90 3.88 7.64 35.60
N VAL A 91 4.38 7.10 36.72
CA VAL A 91 5.72 6.52 36.78
C VAL A 91 5.82 5.25 35.94
N ILE A 92 4.80 4.39 35.99
CA ILE A 92 4.79 3.10 35.26
C ILE A 92 5.11 3.25 33.77
N PRO A 93 4.37 4.03 32.95
CA PRO A 93 4.66 4.14 31.52
C PRO A 93 6.04 4.77 31.26
N SER A 94 6.50 5.67 32.14
CA SER A 94 7.82 6.27 32.03
C SER A 94 8.94 5.24 32.19
N VAL A 95 8.78 4.31 33.13
CA VAL A 95 9.74 3.20 33.33
C VAL A 95 9.73 2.25 32.14
N PHE A 96 8.57 1.93 31.56
CA PHE A 96 8.50 1.06 30.38
C PHE A 96 9.26 1.64 29.19
N ILE A 97 9.05 2.92 28.88
CA ILE A 97 9.78 3.57 27.77
C ILE A 97 11.27 3.64 28.08
N LEU A 98 11.64 3.96 29.32
CA LEU A 98 13.04 4.01 29.73
C LEU A 98 13.73 2.65 29.55
N VAL A 99 13.05 1.54 29.89
CA VAL A 99 13.59 0.19 29.70
C VAL A 99 13.77 -0.12 28.21
N GLY A 100 12.82 0.26 27.35
CA GLY A 100 12.97 0.10 25.89
C GLY A 100 14.15 0.86 25.32
N VAL A 101 14.28 2.15 25.67
CA VAL A 101 15.42 2.99 25.24
C VAL A 101 16.74 2.46 25.80
N PHE A 102 16.74 1.95 27.04
CA PHE A 102 17.93 1.36 27.64
C PHE A 102 18.38 0.09 26.90
N GLN A 103 17.46 -0.78 26.50
CA GLN A 103 17.76 -1.96 25.69
C GLN A 103 18.33 -1.56 24.33
N GLU A 104 17.68 -0.65 23.62
CA GLU A 104 18.15 -0.17 22.31
C GLU A 104 19.54 0.49 22.42
N THR A 105 19.76 1.29 23.48
CA THR A 105 21.07 1.91 23.74
C THR A 105 22.14 0.87 24.07
N ASN A 106 21.78 -0.18 24.82
CA ASN A 106 22.70 -1.25 25.15
C ASN A 106 23.10 -2.06 23.91
N GLU A 107 22.13 -2.41 23.05
CA GLU A 107 22.39 -3.08 21.77
C GLU A 107 23.30 -2.22 20.86
N LYS A 108 23.00 -0.92 20.74
CA LYS A 108 23.84 0.02 19.99
C LYS A 108 25.26 0.11 20.56
N ASN A 109 25.41 0.13 21.88
CA ASN A 109 26.72 0.15 22.51
C ASN A 109 27.48 -1.16 22.28
N GLU A 110 26.81 -2.31 22.32
CA GLU A 110 27.41 -3.61 22.04
C GLU A 110 27.96 -3.68 20.61
N VAL A 111 27.16 -3.27 19.63
CA VAL A 111 27.58 -3.14 18.22
C VAL A 111 28.76 -2.19 18.07
N LYS A 112 28.67 -1.01 18.66
CA LYS A 112 29.75 -0.02 18.62
C LYS A 112 31.06 -0.56 19.19
N VAL A 113 31.02 -1.20 20.36
CA VAL A 113 32.20 -1.79 21.01
C VAL A 113 32.78 -2.92 20.16
N ALA A 114 31.94 -3.76 19.56
CA ALA A 114 32.41 -4.81 18.67
C ALA A 114 33.09 -4.25 17.42
N LEU A 115 32.56 -3.18 16.83
CA LEU A 115 33.19 -2.49 15.69
C LEU A 115 34.53 -1.88 16.09
N GLU A 116 34.58 -1.12 17.18
CA GLU A 116 35.82 -0.51 17.69
C GLU A 116 36.90 -1.56 17.98
N GLN A 117 36.51 -2.72 18.54
CA GLN A 117 37.45 -3.80 18.84
C GLN A 117 37.90 -4.57 17.59
N SER A 118 37.00 -4.77 16.61
CA SER A 118 37.30 -5.54 15.40
C SER A 118 38.13 -4.74 14.41
N PHE A 119 37.84 -3.44 14.25
CA PHE A 119 38.57 -2.55 13.36
C PHE A 119 39.78 -1.88 14.04
N GLY A 120 39.79 -1.72 15.36
CA GLY A 120 40.92 -1.17 16.11
C GLY A 120 41.34 0.21 15.58
N GLN A 121 42.56 0.32 15.03
CA GLN A 121 43.07 1.58 14.43
C GLN A 121 42.40 1.93 13.09
N GLU A 122 41.77 0.95 12.45
CA GLU A 122 41.05 1.07 11.18
C GLU A 122 39.59 1.50 11.35
N ILE A 123 39.14 1.76 12.59
CA ILE A 123 37.77 2.25 12.86
C ILE A 123 37.47 3.56 12.12
N ASN A 124 38.49 4.36 11.82
CA ASN A 124 38.35 5.60 11.04
C ASN A 124 37.90 5.37 9.58
N TYR A 125 37.98 4.13 9.09
CA TYR A 125 37.45 3.77 7.77
C TYR A 125 35.96 3.38 7.81
N VAL A 126 35.40 3.14 9.01
CA VAL A 126 33.96 2.93 9.17
C VAL A 126 33.27 4.30 9.09
N ASP A 127 32.49 4.49 8.03
CA ASP A 127 31.75 5.72 7.76
C ASP A 127 30.53 5.82 8.68
N ASP A 128 29.72 4.77 8.63
CA ASP A 128 28.47 4.70 9.37
C ASP A 128 28.05 3.23 9.56
N TRP A 129 27.22 2.97 10.56
CA TRP A 129 26.67 1.64 10.82
C TRP A 129 25.25 1.75 11.37
N LYS A 130 24.42 0.75 11.04
CA LYS A 130 23.03 0.70 11.48
C LYS A 130 22.61 -0.71 11.85
N ILE A 131 21.65 -0.78 12.76
CA ILE A 131 20.94 -2.01 13.11
C ILE A 131 19.63 -1.99 12.34
N ILE A 132 19.38 -3.03 11.56
CA ILE A 132 18.16 -3.27 10.80
C ILE A 132 17.43 -4.42 11.47
N ASP A 133 16.28 -4.12 12.08
CA ASP A 133 15.41 -5.12 12.69
C ASP A 133 14.45 -5.64 11.61
N SER A 134 14.69 -6.86 11.13
CA SER A 134 13.75 -7.58 10.27
C SER A 134 12.92 -8.51 11.12
N ASP A 135 11.64 -8.74 10.78
CA ASP A 135 10.64 -9.52 11.54
C ASP A 135 11.12 -10.88 12.11
N THR A 136 12.22 -11.43 11.61
CA THR A 136 12.83 -12.70 12.03
C THR A 136 14.30 -12.62 12.43
N THR A 137 15.04 -11.56 12.10
CA THR A 137 16.49 -11.44 12.34
C THR A 137 16.94 -9.99 12.49
N LYS A 138 17.78 -9.72 13.49
CA LYS A 138 18.47 -8.44 13.62
C LYS A 138 19.74 -8.47 12.78
N SER A 139 19.93 -7.49 11.92
CA SER A 139 21.10 -7.38 11.05
C SER A 139 21.85 -6.07 11.32
N VAL A 140 23.18 -6.10 11.28
CA VAL A 140 24.05 -4.92 11.40
C VAL A 140 24.65 -4.64 10.03
N LEU A 141 24.32 -3.47 9.48
CA LEU A 141 24.87 -2.98 8.23
C LEU A 141 26.01 -2.00 8.54
N VAL A 142 27.22 -2.30 8.08
CA VAL A 142 28.41 -1.49 8.32
C VAL A 142 28.92 -0.95 6.99
N LYS A 143 29.02 0.38 6.88
CA LYS A 143 29.58 1.05 5.70
C LYS A 143 31.04 1.39 5.94
N VAL A 144 31.90 0.98 5.01
CA VAL A 144 33.36 1.16 5.14
C VAL A 144 33.94 1.78 3.86
N TYR A 145 34.88 2.72 4.02
CA TYR A 145 35.59 3.38 2.93
C TYR A 145 36.76 2.54 2.39
N GLY A 146 36.57 2.00 1.18
CA GLY A 146 37.66 1.64 0.27
C GLY A 146 38.60 0.51 0.71
N PRO A 147 39.58 0.13 -0.15
CA PRO A 147 40.42 -1.07 0.02
C PRO A 147 41.55 -0.92 1.04
N SER A 148 41.55 0.14 1.87
CA SER A 148 42.62 0.45 2.83
C SER A 148 42.54 -0.35 4.13
N ILE A 149 41.63 -1.32 4.19
CA ILE A 149 41.48 -2.23 5.31
C ILE A 149 42.55 -3.32 5.17
N SER A 150 43.37 -3.53 6.20
CA SER A 150 44.53 -4.44 6.11
C SER A 150 44.13 -5.91 5.94
N LYS A 151 42.90 -6.31 6.30
CA LYS A 151 42.42 -7.71 6.24
C LYS A 151 41.21 -7.84 5.31
N SER A 152 40.88 -9.08 4.93
CA SER A 152 39.69 -9.37 4.09
C SER A 152 38.40 -8.96 4.81
N LEU A 153 37.38 -8.53 4.05
CA LEU A 153 36.03 -8.25 4.57
C LEU A 153 35.45 -9.42 5.36
N ASP A 154 35.71 -10.65 4.91
CA ASP A 154 35.27 -11.88 5.58
C ASP A 154 35.90 -12.04 6.98
N TYR A 155 37.11 -11.52 7.18
CA TYR A 155 37.76 -11.52 8.49
C TYR A 155 37.01 -10.60 9.46
N TYR A 156 36.65 -9.38 9.04
CA TYR A 156 35.89 -8.45 9.89
C TYR A 156 34.48 -8.96 10.13
N LYS A 157 33.81 -9.51 9.11
CA LYS A 157 32.50 -10.15 9.28
C LYS A 157 32.57 -11.26 10.33
N GLY A 158 33.56 -12.14 10.24
CA GLY A 158 33.78 -13.21 11.23
C GLY A 158 34.09 -12.68 12.64
N GLU A 159 34.92 -11.64 12.77
CA GLU A 159 35.27 -11.07 14.07
C GLU A 159 34.06 -10.38 14.73
N ILE A 160 33.28 -9.60 13.98
CA ILE A 160 32.07 -8.93 14.48
C ILE A 160 31.00 -9.97 14.84
N SER A 161 30.72 -10.94 13.96
CA SER A 161 29.74 -12.01 14.25
C SER A 161 30.16 -12.90 15.43
N SER A 162 31.46 -13.01 15.73
CA SER A 162 31.92 -13.74 16.92
C SER A 162 31.66 -13.00 18.23
N ARG A 163 31.66 -11.67 18.19
CA ARG A 163 31.39 -10.79 19.33
C ARG A 163 29.90 -10.56 19.51
N ILE A 164 29.15 -10.65 18.42
CA ILE A 164 27.71 -10.37 18.34
C ILE A 164 27.04 -11.53 17.59
N PRO A 165 26.80 -12.67 18.26
CA PRO A 165 26.25 -13.87 17.61
C PRO A 165 24.76 -13.75 17.27
N ASP A 166 24.04 -12.84 17.93
CA ASP A 166 22.60 -12.64 17.74
C ASP A 166 22.27 -11.77 16.53
N PHE A 167 23.27 -11.22 15.84
CA PHE A 167 23.10 -10.30 14.72
C PHE A 167 23.81 -10.81 13.45
N ASP A 168 23.13 -10.76 12.31
CA ASP A 168 23.79 -10.99 11.01
C ASP A 168 24.53 -9.72 10.57
N VAL A 169 25.77 -9.84 10.11
CA VAL A 169 26.62 -8.69 9.80
C VAL A 169 26.83 -8.59 8.30
N GLU A 170 26.45 -7.46 7.71
CA GLU A 170 26.68 -7.14 6.31
C GLU A 170 27.58 -5.91 6.20
N ILE A 171 28.64 -6.02 5.39
CA ILE A 171 29.63 -4.94 5.22
C ILE A 171 29.54 -4.45 3.78
N LEU A 172 29.25 -3.16 3.60
CA LEU A 172 29.18 -2.50 2.31
C LEU A 172 30.43 -1.65 2.07
N THR A 173 31.19 -2.01 1.04
CA THR A 173 32.33 -1.22 0.55
C THR A 173 31.87 -0.36 -0.61
N THR A 174 31.25 0.78 -0.32
CA THR A 174 30.94 1.74 -1.39
C THR A 174 30.79 3.14 -0.82
N SER A 175 31.40 4.10 -1.50
CA SER A 175 31.37 5.51 -1.14
C SER A 175 29.98 6.15 -1.34
N ASP A 176 29.14 5.55 -2.19
CA ASP A 176 27.90 6.17 -2.69
C ASP A 176 26.59 5.58 -2.12
N VAL A 177 26.65 4.60 -1.22
CA VAL A 177 25.42 4.07 -0.61
C VAL A 177 25.12 4.83 0.68
N ASP A 178 23.99 5.54 0.64
CA ASP A 178 23.38 6.20 1.78
C ASP A 178 22.58 5.18 2.59
N LEU A 179 22.99 4.93 3.83
CA LEU A 179 22.35 3.94 4.71
C LEU A 179 20.90 4.34 5.05
N ASP A 180 20.56 5.63 5.04
CA ASP A 180 19.18 6.10 5.20
C ASP A 180 18.29 5.63 4.05
N ARG A 181 18.84 5.58 2.83
CA ARG A 181 18.13 5.09 1.63
C ARG A 181 18.02 3.57 1.59
N VAL A 182 18.95 2.84 2.18
CA VAL A 182 18.89 1.37 2.28
C VAL A 182 17.85 0.95 3.33
N GLU A 183 17.84 1.60 4.49
CA GLU A 183 16.81 1.39 5.52
C GLU A 183 15.41 1.78 5.00
N SER A 184 15.30 2.97 4.40
CA SER A 184 14.07 3.41 3.74
C SER A 184 13.69 2.47 2.60
N GLY A 185 14.66 2.00 1.82
CA GLY A 185 14.45 1.06 0.72
C GLY A 185 14.01 -0.32 1.19
N LEU A 186 14.53 -0.85 2.30
CA LEU A 186 14.11 -2.13 2.88
C LEU A 186 12.71 -2.03 3.48
N SER A 187 12.44 -0.97 4.24
CA SER A 187 11.11 -0.70 4.78
C SER A 187 10.08 -0.32 3.70
N GLU A 188 10.52 0.29 2.59
CA GLU A 188 9.73 0.57 1.40
C GLU A 188 9.59 -0.66 0.50
N VAL A 189 10.54 -1.59 0.44
CA VAL A 189 10.43 -2.89 -0.26
C VAL A 189 9.30 -3.71 0.37
N THR A 190 9.19 -3.75 1.70
CA THR A 190 8.06 -4.37 2.40
C THR A 190 6.71 -3.73 2.02
N ARG A 191 6.70 -2.42 1.71
CA ARG A 191 5.51 -1.67 1.26
C ARG A 191 5.28 -1.78 -0.25
N LEU A 192 6.34 -1.89 -1.03
CA LEU A 192 6.33 -2.04 -2.49
C LEU A 192 5.81 -3.41 -2.86
N ASP A 193 6.07 -4.47 -2.11
CA ASP A 193 5.43 -5.77 -2.33
C ASP A 193 3.90 -5.66 -2.30
N SER A 194 3.36 -4.84 -1.38
CA SER A 194 1.92 -4.61 -1.29
C SER A 194 1.38 -3.76 -2.46
N LEU A 195 2.17 -2.81 -2.97
CA LEU A 195 1.79 -1.96 -4.10
C LEU A 195 1.96 -2.68 -5.44
N VAL A 196 3.01 -3.48 -5.60
CA VAL A 196 3.28 -4.34 -6.76
C VAL A 196 2.21 -5.42 -6.82
N GLN A 197 1.82 -6.07 -5.71
CA GLN A 197 0.64 -6.94 -5.65
C GLN A 197 -0.64 -6.22 -6.09
N LYS A 198 -0.82 -4.96 -5.67
CA LYS A 198 -2.01 -4.16 -6.03
C LYS A 198 -2.00 -3.71 -7.49
N ILE A 199 -0.83 -3.47 -8.07
CA ILE A 199 -0.66 -3.12 -9.49
C ILE A 199 -0.85 -4.38 -10.34
N ILE A 200 -0.22 -5.51 -9.99
CA ILE A 200 -0.36 -6.80 -10.70
C ILE A 200 -1.82 -7.24 -10.70
N SER A 201 -2.52 -7.18 -9.56
CA SER A 201 -3.94 -7.55 -9.49
C SER A 201 -4.84 -6.60 -10.30
N LYS A 202 -4.49 -5.32 -10.38
CA LYS A 202 -5.23 -4.32 -11.18
C LYS A 202 -4.94 -4.45 -12.69
N GLU A 203 -3.72 -4.83 -13.06
CA GLU A 203 -3.30 -5.14 -14.44
C GLU A 203 -4.02 -6.41 -14.93
N GLN A 204 -4.00 -7.47 -14.12
CA GLN A 204 -4.69 -8.74 -14.41
C GLN A 204 -6.20 -8.58 -14.49
N ALA A 205 -6.81 -7.71 -13.66
CA ALA A 205 -8.23 -7.41 -13.74
C ALA A 205 -8.60 -6.67 -15.04
N LYS A 206 -7.75 -5.73 -15.51
CA LYS A 206 -7.96 -5.03 -16.78
C LYS A 206 -7.79 -5.95 -17.98
N GLU A 207 -6.79 -6.82 -17.97
CA GLU A 207 -6.55 -7.79 -19.05
C GLU A 207 -7.71 -8.79 -19.14
N SER A 208 -8.20 -9.27 -17.99
CA SER A 208 -9.38 -10.16 -17.92
C SER A 208 -10.65 -9.46 -18.44
N GLN A 209 -10.84 -8.17 -18.13
CA GLN A 209 -11.97 -7.38 -18.66
C GLN A 209 -11.86 -7.15 -20.18
N LEU A 210 -10.66 -6.91 -20.70
CA LEU A 210 -10.42 -6.72 -22.13
C LEU A 210 -10.67 -8.03 -22.90
N VAL A 211 -10.20 -9.16 -22.38
CA VAL A 211 -10.41 -10.49 -22.97
C VAL A 211 -11.90 -10.84 -22.97
N GLU A 212 -12.63 -10.54 -21.90
CA GLU A 212 -14.07 -10.79 -21.82
C GLU A 212 -14.86 -9.87 -22.77
N ALA A 213 -14.46 -8.61 -22.92
CA ALA A 213 -15.05 -7.68 -23.89
C ALA A 213 -14.80 -8.14 -25.34
N LEU A 214 -13.58 -8.60 -25.67
CA LEU A 214 -13.23 -9.14 -26.98
C LEU A 214 -13.99 -10.44 -27.28
N ARG A 215 -14.15 -11.32 -26.29
CA ARG A 215 -14.98 -12.53 -26.43
C ARG A 215 -16.46 -12.20 -26.63
N SER A 216 -16.97 -11.20 -25.91
CA SER A 216 -18.34 -10.70 -26.09
C SER A 216 -18.54 -10.17 -27.51
N GLN A 217 -17.61 -9.38 -28.04
CA GLN A 217 -17.66 -8.89 -29.42
C GLN A 217 -17.56 -10.01 -30.48
N LEU A 218 -16.70 -11.02 -30.25
CA LEU A 218 -16.63 -12.19 -31.12
C LEU A 218 -17.93 -13.02 -31.08
N SER A 219 -18.58 -13.10 -29.92
CA SER A 219 -19.84 -13.82 -29.76
C SER A 219 -21.02 -13.14 -30.46
N SER A 220 -21.06 -11.80 -30.53
CA SER A 220 -22.05 -11.07 -31.32
C SER A 220 -21.81 -11.24 -32.82
N LEU A 221 -20.56 -11.14 -33.30
CA LEU A 221 -20.25 -11.37 -34.71
C LEU A 221 -20.56 -12.82 -35.15
N SER A 222 -20.28 -13.80 -34.31
CA SER A 222 -20.57 -15.22 -34.61
C SER A 222 -22.07 -15.52 -34.68
N ARG A 223 -22.90 -14.78 -33.92
CA ARG A 223 -24.37 -14.86 -34.02
C ARG A 223 -24.87 -14.33 -35.36
N ASP A 224 -24.29 -13.24 -35.87
CA ASP A 224 -24.69 -12.65 -37.15
C ASP A 224 -24.39 -13.59 -38.33
N THR A 225 -23.23 -14.25 -38.34
CA THR A 225 -22.87 -15.25 -39.36
C THR A 225 -23.86 -16.44 -39.37
N SER A 226 -24.40 -16.84 -38.21
CA SER A 226 -25.39 -17.92 -38.13
C SER A 226 -26.77 -17.52 -38.69
N LEU A 227 -27.12 -16.23 -38.59
CA LEU A 227 -28.38 -15.68 -39.08
C LEU A 227 -28.35 -15.54 -40.62
N GLU A 228 -27.22 -15.11 -41.17
CA GLU A 228 -26.93 -15.09 -42.62
C GLU A 228 -27.04 -16.48 -43.26
N ALA A 229 -26.45 -17.49 -42.62
CA ALA A 229 -26.49 -18.87 -43.09
C ALA A 229 -27.88 -19.52 -42.98
N THR A 230 -28.71 -19.09 -42.03
CA THR A 230 -30.07 -19.61 -41.84
C THR A 230 -31.04 -19.01 -42.86
N VAL A 231 -31.00 -17.68 -43.05
CA VAL A 231 -31.87 -16.97 -44.00
C VAL A 231 -31.60 -17.39 -45.44
N SER A 232 -30.32 -17.55 -45.82
CA SER A 232 -29.93 -18.02 -47.17
C SER A 232 -30.44 -19.44 -47.46
N LYS A 233 -30.28 -20.37 -46.52
CA LYS A 233 -30.77 -21.76 -46.65
C LYS A 233 -32.29 -21.85 -46.75
N GLU A 234 -33.03 -21.06 -45.98
CA GLU A 234 -34.50 -21.07 -46.02
C GLU A 234 -35.05 -20.49 -47.33
N VAL A 235 -34.46 -19.41 -47.85
CA VAL A 235 -34.87 -18.83 -49.14
C VAL A 235 -34.63 -19.82 -50.28
N LEU A 236 -33.52 -20.56 -50.24
CA LEU A 236 -33.26 -21.64 -51.20
C LEU A 236 -34.22 -22.83 -51.05
N ALA A 237 -34.65 -23.15 -49.83
CA ALA A 237 -35.63 -24.22 -49.62
C ALA A 237 -37.03 -23.88 -50.15
N VAL A 238 -37.45 -22.61 -50.06
CA VAL A 238 -38.79 -22.16 -50.49
C VAL A 238 -38.85 -21.81 -51.98
N TYR A 239 -37.77 -21.27 -52.55
CA TYR A 239 -37.71 -20.78 -53.93
C TYR A 239 -36.69 -21.50 -54.82
N GLY A 240 -36.21 -22.68 -54.40
CA GLY A 240 -35.20 -23.48 -55.11
C GLY A 240 -35.58 -23.86 -56.55
N ASP A 241 -36.87 -23.87 -56.90
CA ASP A 241 -37.33 -24.10 -58.27
C ASP A 241 -37.05 -22.93 -59.25
N TYR A 242 -36.66 -21.76 -58.72
CA TYR A 242 -36.41 -20.53 -59.48
C TYR A 242 -34.99 -19.97 -59.25
N LEU A 243 -34.35 -20.31 -58.13
CA LEU A 243 -33.08 -19.74 -57.70
C LEU A 243 -31.99 -20.80 -57.62
N LYS A 244 -30.81 -20.50 -58.16
CA LYS A 244 -29.63 -21.38 -58.15
C LYS A 244 -28.79 -21.20 -56.90
N SER A 245 -28.63 -19.95 -56.44
CA SER A 245 -27.93 -19.62 -55.20
C SER A 245 -28.50 -18.34 -54.59
N CYS A 246 -28.39 -18.21 -53.26
CA CYS A 246 -28.86 -17.04 -52.51
C CYS A 246 -27.91 -16.79 -51.34
N PHE A 247 -27.39 -15.56 -51.24
CA PHE A 247 -26.54 -15.14 -50.14
C PHE A 247 -27.09 -13.85 -49.53
N TYR A 248 -27.32 -13.88 -48.23
CA TYR A 248 -27.77 -12.72 -47.46
C TYR A 248 -26.65 -12.26 -46.55
N VAL A 249 -26.35 -10.97 -46.58
CA VAL A 249 -25.38 -10.32 -45.69
C VAL A 249 -26.14 -9.37 -44.78
N HIS A 250 -26.05 -9.61 -43.47
CA HIS A 250 -26.74 -8.83 -42.47
C HIS A 250 -26.01 -7.49 -42.28
N PRO A 251 -26.72 -6.36 -42.25
CA PRO A 251 -26.09 -5.07 -42.02
C PRO A 251 -25.55 -4.97 -40.59
N VAL A 252 -24.32 -4.47 -40.44
CA VAL A 252 -23.62 -4.33 -39.13
C VAL A 252 -24.26 -3.25 -38.25
N ALA A 253 -25.06 -2.35 -38.82
CA ALA A 253 -25.80 -1.30 -38.12
C ALA A 253 -27.27 -1.28 -38.57
N LEU A 254 -28.22 -0.99 -37.66
CA LEU A 254 -29.66 -1.00 -37.94
C LEU A 254 -30.10 -0.04 -39.08
N ASP A 255 -29.34 1.04 -39.31
CA ASP A 255 -29.62 2.02 -40.36
C ASP A 255 -28.89 1.71 -41.69
N SER A 256 -28.11 0.63 -41.75
CA SER A 256 -27.38 0.23 -42.95
C SER A 256 -28.22 -0.71 -43.81
N THR A 257 -28.13 -0.53 -45.12
CA THR A 257 -28.87 -1.32 -46.12
C THR A 257 -28.36 -2.76 -46.15
N GLY A 258 -29.25 -3.74 -45.97
CA GLY A 258 -28.91 -5.16 -46.12
C GLY A 258 -28.66 -5.53 -47.58
N LEU A 259 -27.74 -6.47 -47.85
CA LEU A 259 -27.42 -6.92 -49.20
C LEU A 259 -27.91 -8.35 -49.41
N LEU A 260 -28.70 -8.56 -50.46
CA LEU A 260 -29.16 -9.86 -50.88
C LEU A 260 -28.66 -10.13 -52.31
N ILE A 261 -27.86 -11.18 -52.48
CA ILE A 261 -27.34 -11.62 -53.78
C ILE A 261 -28.12 -12.85 -54.21
N ILE A 262 -28.76 -12.78 -55.38
CA ILE A 262 -29.58 -13.86 -55.91
C ILE A 262 -29.11 -14.24 -57.32
N GLU A 263 -28.88 -15.52 -57.55
CA GLU A 263 -28.60 -16.11 -58.85
C GLU A 263 -29.84 -16.87 -59.36
N TRP A 264 -30.32 -16.55 -60.56
CA TRP A 264 -31.58 -17.08 -61.10
C TRP A 264 -31.35 -18.32 -61.97
N GLN A 265 -32.18 -19.35 -61.80
CA GLN A 265 -32.17 -20.55 -62.64
C GLN A 265 -33.19 -20.47 -63.80
N LYS A 266 -34.30 -19.73 -63.61
CA LYS A 266 -35.35 -19.49 -64.61
C LYS A 266 -35.34 -18.03 -65.08
N PRO A 267 -35.95 -17.70 -66.25
CA PRO A 267 -36.06 -16.32 -66.69
C PRO A 267 -36.71 -15.45 -65.60
N PHE A 268 -36.09 -14.30 -65.39
CA PHE A 268 -36.37 -13.40 -64.28
C PHE A 268 -37.87 -13.06 -64.17
N SER A 269 -38.41 -13.22 -62.96
CA SER A 269 -39.80 -12.86 -62.65
C SER A 269 -39.84 -11.81 -61.54
N GLN A 270 -40.39 -10.64 -61.85
CA GLN A 270 -40.53 -9.52 -60.91
C GLN A 270 -41.41 -9.89 -59.71
N ALA A 271 -42.44 -10.73 -59.91
CA ALA A 271 -43.33 -11.17 -58.84
C ALA A 271 -42.62 -12.06 -57.82
N VAL A 272 -41.69 -12.91 -58.27
CA VAL A 272 -40.88 -13.78 -57.39
C VAL A 272 -39.86 -12.95 -56.64
N LYS A 273 -39.20 -11.98 -57.31
CA LYS A 273 -38.25 -11.06 -56.66
C LYS A 273 -38.88 -10.30 -55.49
N ASN A 274 -40.06 -9.72 -55.69
CA ASN A 274 -40.76 -8.95 -54.67
C ASN A 274 -41.15 -9.82 -53.46
N ARG A 275 -41.52 -11.09 -53.68
CA ARG A 275 -41.87 -12.03 -52.59
C ARG A 275 -40.65 -12.45 -51.78
N VAL A 276 -39.52 -12.70 -52.44
CA VAL A 276 -38.24 -13.02 -51.77
C VAL A 276 -37.76 -11.83 -50.93
N GLU A 277 -37.81 -10.61 -51.48
CA GLU A 277 -37.43 -9.40 -50.77
C GLU A 277 -38.29 -9.18 -49.52
N LEU A 278 -39.61 -9.38 -49.61
CA LEU A 278 -40.54 -9.20 -48.49
C LEU A 278 -40.31 -10.25 -47.39
N MET A 279 -40.02 -11.49 -47.76
CA MET A 279 -39.68 -12.55 -46.82
C MET A 279 -38.37 -12.27 -46.08
N VAL A 280 -37.33 -11.81 -46.80
CA VAL A 280 -36.03 -11.48 -46.18
C VAL A 280 -36.15 -10.25 -45.28
N LYS A 281 -36.90 -9.21 -45.68
CA LYS A 281 -37.18 -8.04 -44.82
C LYS A 281 -37.91 -8.43 -43.54
N ALA A 282 -38.94 -9.28 -43.63
CA ALA A 282 -39.72 -9.72 -42.47
C ALA A 282 -38.90 -10.57 -41.48
N LYS A 283 -38.02 -11.44 -41.98
CA LYS A 283 -37.22 -12.34 -41.12
C LYS A 283 -35.94 -11.72 -40.58
N ALA A 284 -35.27 -10.90 -41.37
CA ALA A 284 -34.04 -10.23 -40.94
C ALA A 284 -34.32 -8.92 -40.18
N GLY A 285 -35.57 -8.45 -40.12
CA GLY A 285 -35.95 -7.24 -39.40
C GLY A 285 -35.39 -5.95 -40.00
N VAL A 286 -35.00 -5.96 -41.29
CA VAL A 286 -34.35 -4.84 -41.97
C VAL A 286 -35.37 -4.09 -42.84
N SER A 287 -35.40 -2.76 -42.74
CA SER A 287 -36.29 -1.87 -43.50
C SER A 287 -35.80 -1.64 -44.94
N ASN A 288 -34.49 -1.56 -45.16
CA ASN A 288 -33.88 -1.31 -46.47
C ASN A 288 -33.03 -2.50 -46.95
N LEU A 289 -33.37 -3.06 -48.12
CA LEU A 289 -32.68 -4.20 -48.73
C LEU A 289 -32.32 -3.87 -50.18
N VAL A 290 -31.07 -4.11 -50.57
CA VAL A 290 -30.63 -4.04 -51.96
C VAL A 290 -30.48 -5.46 -52.50
N VAL A 291 -31.21 -5.76 -53.57
CA VAL A 291 -31.15 -7.05 -54.25
C VAL A 291 -30.20 -6.93 -55.45
N ALA A 292 -29.01 -7.48 -55.31
CA ALA A 292 -28.03 -7.59 -56.40
C ALA A 292 -28.26 -8.88 -57.18
N ARG A 293 -28.15 -8.79 -58.51
CA ARG A 293 -28.27 -9.93 -59.43
C ARG A 293 -26.87 -10.43 -59.79
N GLN A 294 -26.68 -11.74 -59.69
CA GLN A 294 -25.55 -12.45 -60.29
C GLN A 294 -26.03 -13.27 -61.49
#